data_AF-A0A2D0MXY5-F1
#
_entry.id   AF-A0A2D0MXY5-F1
#
_cell.length_a   1.000
_cell.length_b   1.000
_cell.length_c   1.000
_cell.angle_alpha   90.00
_cell.angle_beta   90.00
_cell.angle_gamma   90.00
#
_symmetry.space_group_name_H-M   'P 1'
#
loop_
_entity.id
_entity.type
_entity.pdbx_description
1 polymer ?
#
loop_
_entity_poly.entity_id
_entity_poly.type
_entity_poly.pdbx_seq_one_letter_code
_entity_poly.pdbx_strand_id
1 'polypeptide(L)'
;METLREDFICEKALAYLWNRHYRRSGYYNFEEYTRDNKRADGFLAFPQKRGKAYLVSLEAKSRNTINNLVLHDDHDKILEISRWTVGLILLIIGIFAYREGVRQNLEPLWISSLVALAIFGIVLFFRFFKRLSLSILKSVPALQQLRQYPANESWLAIGSDSIVKRKVKQDLKRQCKKAGIGLLEVFPNGTVRRIFHPRPEGSKDYLNNYLEESSIRQEIGTISSFKATPAQISQTYRMYGNGFSFLIIFLLASYLFRPDSNGRFYQNTLRSDVDVENFGKLNIRCDDVNLFSETFIIIDAVFEDVISAEKRVTQLFGLGFTDAHHIHLSCVETEFPELNYCVMPFLPEREITVAESQIKYFFKILDDEKASTDYGKIVQIWPKE
;
A
#
# COMPACT_ATOMS: atom_id res chain seq x y z
N MET A 1 -23.31 -7.48 46.97
CA MET A 1 -23.63 -7.97 45.61
C MET A 1 -22.68 -9.12 45.33
N GLU A 2 -23.22 -10.32 45.09
CA GLU A 2 -22.40 -11.48 44.73
C GLU A 2 -21.76 -11.26 43.36
N THR A 3 -20.50 -11.67 43.26
CA THR A 3 -19.72 -11.56 42.03
C THR A 3 -20.09 -12.69 41.08
N LEU A 4 -20.27 -12.38 39.80
CA LEU A 4 -20.62 -13.41 38.80
C LEU A 4 -19.45 -14.38 38.57
N ARG A 5 -19.73 -15.68 38.63
CA ARG A 5 -18.77 -16.75 38.33
C ARG A 5 -18.47 -16.83 36.83
N GLU A 6 -17.24 -17.22 36.47
CA GLU A 6 -16.80 -17.32 35.07
C GLU A 6 -17.61 -18.35 34.29
N ASP A 7 -17.87 -19.51 34.89
CA ASP A 7 -18.67 -20.57 34.27
C ASP A 7 -20.07 -20.08 33.91
N PHE A 8 -20.70 -19.29 34.80
CA PHE A 8 -22.01 -18.69 34.54
C PHE A 8 -21.95 -17.67 33.38
N ILE A 9 -20.90 -16.84 33.34
CA ILE A 9 -20.69 -15.88 32.25
C ILE A 9 -20.50 -16.62 30.93
N CYS A 10 -19.66 -17.66 30.92
CA CYS A 10 -19.38 -18.50 29.76
C CYS A 10 -20.66 -19.19 29.27
N GLU A 11 -21.38 -19.88 30.14
CA GLU A 11 -22.63 -20.58 29.82
C GLU A 11 -23.66 -19.65 29.18
N LYS A 12 -23.93 -18.49 29.79
CA LYS A 12 -24.92 -17.54 29.26
C LYS A 12 -24.46 -16.88 27.97
N ALA A 13 -23.18 -16.55 27.84
CA ALA A 13 -22.63 -15.98 26.62
C ALA A 13 -22.66 -16.99 25.45
N LEU A 14 -22.27 -18.24 25.70
CA LEU A 14 -22.29 -19.31 24.70
C LEU A 14 -23.72 -19.62 24.26
N ALA A 15 -24.65 -19.75 25.21
CA ALA A 15 -26.07 -19.94 24.92
C ALA A 15 -26.66 -18.77 24.12
N TYR A 16 -26.27 -17.52 24.40
CA TYR A 16 -26.67 -16.36 23.62
C TYR A 16 -26.13 -16.43 22.18
N LEU A 17 -24.84 -16.75 22.02
CA LEU A 17 -24.21 -16.84 20.71
C LEU A 17 -24.90 -17.91 19.85
N TRP A 18 -25.09 -19.09 20.42
CA TRP A 18 -25.73 -20.23 19.77
C TRP A 18 -27.20 -19.95 19.40
N ASN A 19 -28.04 -19.69 20.40
CA ASN A 19 -29.49 -19.66 20.22
C ASN A 19 -30.00 -18.37 19.59
N ARG A 20 -29.31 -17.24 19.82
CA ARG A 20 -29.81 -15.92 19.45
C ARG A 20 -28.96 -15.21 18.42
N HIS A 21 -27.63 -15.31 18.50
CA HIS A 21 -26.75 -14.58 17.58
C HIS A 21 -26.63 -15.27 16.23
N TYR A 22 -26.20 -16.53 16.21
CA TYR A 22 -26.00 -17.30 14.97
C TYR A 22 -27.27 -17.99 14.50
N ARG A 23 -28.10 -18.52 15.42
CA ARG A 23 -29.36 -19.23 15.11
C ARG A 23 -29.17 -20.36 14.10
N ARG A 24 -28.22 -21.26 14.37
CA ARG A 24 -27.83 -22.34 13.46
C ARG A 24 -27.49 -23.62 14.19
N SER A 25 -27.59 -24.72 13.45
CA SER A 25 -27.00 -26.00 13.82
C SER A 25 -25.49 -25.99 13.55
N GLY A 26 -24.77 -26.81 14.30
CA GLY A 26 -23.31 -26.89 14.32
C GLY A 26 -22.87 -27.72 15.53
N TYR A 27 -21.62 -27.56 15.90
CA TYR A 27 -21.02 -28.07 17.12
C TYR A 27 -20.82 -26.91 18.09
N TYR A 28 -21.03 -27.14 19.39
CA TYR A 28 -20.57 -26.23 20.42
C TYR A 28 -20.11 -27.04 21.63
N ASN A 29 -19.08 -26.54 22.31
CA ASN A 29 -18.55 -27.19 23.50
C ASN A 29 -18.02 -26.14 24.49
N PHE A 30 -17.98 -26.55 25.76
CA PHE A 30 -17.23 -25.86 26.79
C PHE A 30 -15.82 -26.46 26.82
N GLU A 31 -14.80 -25.62 26.97
CA GLU A 31 -13.40 -26.07 27.09
C GLU A 31 -12.87 -26.88 25.90
N GLU A 32 -12.64 -26.20 24.77
CA GLU A 32 -12.02 -26.83 23.60
C GLU A 32 -10.49 -26.59 23.59
N TYR A 33 -9.73 -27.63 23.24
CA TYR A 33 -8.27 -27.61 23.29
C TYR A 33 -7.64 -27.54 21.90
N THR A 34 -6.69 -26.63 21.74
CA THR A 34 -5.82 -26.59 20.57
C THR A 34 -4.76 -27.68 20.64
N ARG A 35 -4.13 -28.00 19.51
CA ARG A 35 -2.97 -28.92 19.45
C ARG A 35 -1.78 -28.43 20.27
N ASP A 36 -1.69 -27.13 20.50
CA ASP A 36 -0.70 -26.49 21.38
C ASP A 36 -1.10 -26.51 22.87
N ASN A 37 -2.09 -27.34 23.22
CA ASN A 37 -2.62 -27.49 24.58
C ASN A 37 -3.11 -26.16 25.19
N LYS A 38 -3.73 -25.31 24.36
CA LYS A 38 -4.39 -24.07 24.81
C LYS A 38 -5.89 -24.30 24.87
N ARG A 39 -6.50 -23.92 25.99
CA ARG A 39 -7.93 -24.13 26.27
C ARG A 39 -8.73 -22.86 26.03
N ALA A 40 -9.72 -22.91 25.16
CA ALA A 40 -10.73 -21.85 25.00
C ALA A 40 -11.93 -22.12 25.91
N ASP A 41 -12.44 -21.11 26.62
CA ASP A 41 -13.55 -21.30 27.57
C ASP A 41 -14.85 -21.76 26.87
N GLY A 42 -15.12 -21.22 25.68
CA GLY A 42 -16.23 -21.64 24.85
C GLY A 42 -15.85 -21.72 23.37
N PHE A 43 -16.43 -22.69 22.69
CA PHE A 43 -16.13 -22.97 21.29
C PHE A 43 -17.41 -23.27 20.51
N LEU A 44 -17.53 -22.70 19.31
CA LEU A 44 -18.57 -23.06 18.35
C LEU A 44 -17.95 -23.32 16.98
N ALA A 45 -18.47 -24.33 16.29
CA ALA A 45 -18.13 -24.63 14.90
C ALA A 45 -19.39 -24.87 14.09
N PHE A 46 -19.45 -24.36 12.86
CA PHE A 46 -20.56 -24.64 11.94
C PHE A 46 -20.08 -24.65 10.49
N PRO A 47 -20.78 -25.33 9.57
CA PRO A 47 -20.34 -25.40 8.18
C PRO A 47 -20.39 -24.01 7.51
N GLN A 48 -19.28 -23.61 6.86
CA GLN A 48 -19.21 -22.35 6.10
C GLN A 48 -19.41 -22.57 4.60
N LYS A 49 -18.69 -23.55 4.06
CA LYS A 49 -18.70 -24.00 2.67
C LYS A 49 -18.41 -25.50 2.67
N ARG A 50 -18.58 -26.17 1.52
CA ARG A 50 -18.25 -27.59 1.40
C ARG A 50 -16.82 -27.85 1.90
N GLY A 51 -16.70 -28.66 2.96
CA GLY A 51 -15.43 -29.03 3.59
C GLY A 51 -14.77 -27.97 4.47
N LYS A 52 -15.34 -26.77 4.63
CA LYS A 52 -14.77 -25.70 5.46
C LYS A 52 -15.63 -25.40 6.68
N ALA A 53 -15.01 -25.46 7.85
CA ALA A 53 -15.63 -25.05 9.11
C ALA A 53 -15.49 -23.54 9.33
N TYR A 54 -16.50 -22.95 9.97
CA TYR A 54 -16.42 -21.63 10.55
C TYR A 54 -16.32 -21.76 12.06
N LEU A 55 -15.26 -21.21 12.64
CA LEU A 55 -14.98 -21.33 14.06
C LEU A 55 -15.22 -20.02 14.80
N VAL A 56 -15.73 -20.16 16.02
CA VAL A 56 -15.96 -19.07 16.94
C VAL A 56 -15.34 -19.45 18.28
N SER A 57 -14.39 -18.64 18.76
CA SER A 57 -13.80 -18.78 20.10
C SER A 57 -14.41 -17.76 21.07
N LEU A 58 -14.61 -18.17 22.31
CA LEU A 58 -15.15 -17.37 23.39
C LEU A 58 -14.25 -17.49 24.61
N GLU A 59 -13.91 -16.33 25.19
CA GLU A 59 -13.24 -16.22 26.49
C GLU A 59 -14.16 -15.50 27.46
N ALA A 60 -14.31 -16.01 28.68
CA ALA A 60 -15.13 -15.43 29.72
C ALA A 60 -14.26 -14.92 30.87
N LYS A 61 -14.53 -13.70 31.35
CA LYS A 61 -13.82 -13.11 32.50
C LYS A 61 -14.78 -12.53 33.53
N SER A 62 -14.55 -12.89 34.79
CA SER A 62 -15.28 -12.38 35.95
C SER A 62 -14.60 -11.18 36.58
N ARG A 63 -15.19 -10.68 37.68
CA ARG A 63 -14.57 -9.68 38.54
C ARG A 63 -13.28 -10.18 39.19
N ASN A 64 -13.16 -11.47 39.48
CA ASN A 64 -11.96 -12.03 40.10
C ASN A 64 -10.75 -11.98 39.16
N THR A 65 -10.99 -11.97 37.84
CA THR A 65 -9.97 -11.83 36.80
C THR A 65 -9.91 -10.42 36.20
N ILE A 66 -10.34 -9.40 36.96
CA ILE A 66 -10.32 -7.99 36.50
C ILE A 66 -8.93 -7.54 36.03
N ASN A 67 -7.85 -8.07 36.63
CA ASN A 67 -6.48 -7.77 36.19
C ASN A 67 -6.25 -8.17 34.73
N ASN A 68 -6.91 -9.21 34.22
CA ASN A 68 -6.81 -9.62 32.81
C ASN A 68 -7.61 -8.71 31.86
N LEU A 69 -8.49 -7.84 32.39
CA LEU A 69 -9.32 -6.90 31.64
C LEU A 69 -8.74 -5.48 31.61
N VAL A 70 -7.72 -5.20 32.43
CA VAL A 70 -7.03 -3.91 32.49
C VAL A 70 -5.88 -3.87 31.48
N LEU A 71 -5.61 -2.68 30.95
CA LEU A 71 -4.46 -2.42 30.09
C LEU A 71 -3.15 -2.64 30.84
N HIS A 72 -2.31 -3.52 30.30
CA HIS A 72 -0.95 -3.77 30.78
C HIS A 72 0.06 -3.38 29.70
N ASP A 73 1.27 -3.02 30.12
CA ASP A 73 2.38 -2.77 29.21
C ASP A 73 2.79 -4.10 28.57
N ASP A 74 2.70 -4.16 27.24
CA ASP A 74 3.04 -5.33 26.45
C ASP A 74 4.55 -5.36 26.22
N HIS A 75 5.26 -6.12 27.07
CA HIS A 75 6.73 -6.14 27.09
C HIS A 75 7.30 -6.55 25.73
N ASP A 76 6.66 -7.51 25.05
CA ASP A 76 7.09 -8.00 23.75
C ASP A 76 6.95 -6.91 22.67
N LYS A 77 5.83 -6.19 22.65
CA LYS A 77 5.66 -5.08 21.71
C LYS A 77 6.61 -3.92 21.98
N ILE A 78 6.85 -3.60 23.26
CA ILE A 78 7.81 -2.54 23.63
C ILE A 78 9.19 -2.93 23.15
N LEU A 79 9.59 -4.19 23.35
CA LEU A 79 10.88 -4.70 22.89
C LEU A 79 10.98 -4.72 21.36
N GLU A 80 9.94 -5.15 20.66
CA GLU A 80 9.86 -5.15 19.20
C GLU A 80 10.03 -3.73 18.63
N ILE A 81 9.28 -2.75 19.14
CA ILE A 81 9.38 -1.36 18.69
C ILE A 81 10.75 -0.76 19.04
N SER A 82 11.33 -1.13 20.18
CA SER A 82 12.70 -0.71 20.54
C SER A 82 13.73 -1.24 19.54
N ARG A 83 13.63 -2.52 19.16
CA ARG A 83 14.50 -3.13 18.15
C ARG A 83 14.36 -2.45 16.79
N TRP A 84 13.13 -2.21 16.34
CA TRP A 84 12.88 -1.49 15.07
C TRP A 84 13.43 -0.07 15.09
N THR A 85 13.24 0.65 16.20
CA THR A 85 13.72 2.04 16.34
C THR A 85 15.24 2.08 16.27
N VAL A 86 15.92 1.19 16.99
CA VAL A 86 17.40 1.11 16.97
C VAL A 86 17.90 0.67 15.59
N GLY A 87 17.27 -0.33 14.98
CA GLY A 87 17.61 -0.78 13.64
C GLY A 87 17.49 0.33 12.60
N LEU A 88 16.41 1.13 12.67
CA LEU A 88 16.21 2.29 11.80
C LEU A 88 17.26 3.38 12.02
N ILE A 89 17.61 3.68 13.27
CA ILE A 89 18.66 4.66 13.60
C ILE A 89 20.01 4.20 13.06
N LEU A 90 20.38 2.93 13.29
CA LEU A 90 21.64 2.36 12.79
C LEU A 90 21.68 2.32 11.25
N LEU A 91 20.54 2.03 10.60
CA LEU A 91 20.43 2.09 9.15
C LEU A 91 20.68 3.52 8.63
N ILE A 92 20.06 4.52 9.26
CA ILE A 92 20.26 5.93 8.89
C ILE A 92 21.74 6.33 9.07
N ILE A 93 22.35 5.99 10.22
CA ILE A 93 23.78 6.23 10.47
C ILE A 93 24.65 5.55 9.41
N GLY A 94 24.33 4.31 9.03
CA GLY A 94 25.04 3.57 7.99
C GLY A 94 24.95 4.24 6.62
N ILE A 95 23.78 4.75 6.24
CA ILE A 95 23.58 5.49 4.98
C ILE A 95 24.42 6.77 4.97
N PHE A 96 24.43 7.53 6.06
CA PHE A 96 25.25 8.74 6.17
C PHE A 96 26.75 8.42 6.12
N ALA A 97 27.21 7.40 6.86
CA ALA A 97 28.61 6.98 6.84
C ALA A 97 29.05 6.55 5.43
N TYR A 98 28.21 5.79 4.72
CA TYR A 98 28.47 5.39 3.34
C TYR A 98 28.60 6.59 2.40
N ARG A 99 27.70 7.58 2.52
CA ARG A 99 27.72 8.80 1.70
C ARG A 99 28.97 9.64 1.92
N GLU A 100 29.45 9.74 3.16
CA GLU A 100 30.67 10.49 3.51
C GLU A 100 31.96 9.74 3.13
N GLY A 101 31.86 8.65 2.36
CA GLY A 101 33.03 7.94 1.87
C GLY A 101 33.76 7.17 2.95
N VAL A 102 33.11 6.86 4.08
CA VAL A 102 33.59 5.88 5.06
C VAL A 102 33.48 4.50 4.40
N ARG A 103 34.41 4.24 3.47
CA ARG A 103 34.58 2.95 2.79
C ARG A 103 35.14 1.99 3.82
N GLN A 104 34.26 1.12 4.31
CA GLN A 104 34.54 0.23 5.42
C GLN A 104 35.63 -0.79 5.02
N ASN A 105 36.84 -0.62 5.54
CA ASN A 105 37.51 -1.79 6.07
C ASN A 105 36.63 -2.22 7.26
N LEU A 106 35.93 -3.34 7.12
CA LEU A 106 35.10 -3.97 8.15
C LEU A 106 35.98 -4.47 9.30
N GLU A 107 36.71 -3.57 9.93
CA GLU A 107 37.55 -3.91 11.05
C GLU A 107 36.67 -4.43 12.18
N PRO A 108 37.08 -5.52 12.85
CA PRO A 108 36.30 -6.12 13.94
C PRO A 108 35.88 -5.12 15.03
N LEU A 109 36.66 -4.05 15.23
CA LEU A 109 36.35 -2.98 16.19
C LEU A 109 35.12 -2.15 15.81
N TRP A 110 34.90 -1.88 14.52
CA TRP A 110 33.71 -1.15 14.06
C TRP A 110 32.45 -2.01 14.20
N ILE A 111 32.53 -3.28 13.81
CA ILE A 111 31.40 -4.22 13.94
C ILE A 111 31.03 -4.40 15.41
N SER A 112 32.01 -4.66 16.28
CA SER A 112 31.78 -4.82 17.72
C SER A 112 31.18 -3.56 18.36
N SER A 113 31.64 -2.37 17.96
CA SER A 113 31.08 -1.09 18.42
C SER A 113 29.63 -0.91 17.98
N LEU A 114 29.28 -1.26 16.73
CA LEU A 114 27.90 -1.19 16.24
C LEU A 114 26.98 -2.18 16.97
N VAL A 115 27.46 -3.40 17.26
CA VAL A 115 26.71 -4.39 18.04
C VAL A 115 26.50 -3.91 19.48
N ALA A 116 27.54 -3.38 20.13
CA ALA A 116 27.42 -2.81 21.47
C ALA A 116 26.43 -1.64 21.51
N LEU A 117 26.50 -0.75 20.52
CA LEU A 117 25.57 0.37 20.37
C LEU A 117 24.13 -0.11 20.13
N ALA A 118 23.93 -1.18 19.35
CA ALA A 118 22.62 -1.77 19.13
C ALA A 118 22.01 -2.32 20.43
N ILE A 119 22.78 -3.11 21.20
CA ILE A 119 22.33 -3.68 22.47
C ILE A 119 22.01 -2.56 23.47
N PHE A 120 22.92 -1.60 23.63
CA PHE A 120 22.73 -0.46 24.52
C PHE A 120 21.51 0.38 24.11
N GLY A 121 21.38 0.65 22.81
CA GLY A 121 20.24 1.36 22.22
C GLY A 121 18.92 0.67 22.54
N ILE A 122 18.84 -0.66 22.38
CA ILE A 122 17.60 -1.41 22.65
C ILE A 122 17.20 -1.26 24.12
N VAL A 123 18.14 -1.37 25.07
CA VAL A 123 17.87 -1.20 26.50
C VAL A 123 17.40 0.23 26.82
N LEU A 124 18.03 1.24 26.21
CA LEU A 124 17.67 2.64 26.40
C LEU A 124 16.26 2.93 25.86
N PHE A 125 15.97 2.53 24.63
CA PHE A 125 14.67 2.73 24.00
C PHE A 125 13.57 1.93 24.70
N PHE A 126 13.85 0.73 25.18
CA PHE A 126 12.89 -0.05 25.97
C PHE A 126 12.46 0.71 27.24
N ARG A 127 13.42 1.26 27.99
CA ARG A 127 13.13 2.08 29.17
C ARG A 127 12.38 3.36 28.81
N PHE A 128 12.75 4.01 27.70
CA PHE A 128 12.09 5.21 27.20
C PHE A 128 10.63 4.94 26.85
N PHE A 129 10.35 3.92 26.03
CA PHE A 129 8.98 3.57 25.62
C PHE A 129 8.12 3.10 26.79
N LYS A 130 8.70 2.36 27.75
CA LYS A 130 8.02 1.99 28.99
C LYS A 130 7.58 3.22 29.79
N ARG A 131 8.43 4.25 29.88
CA ARG A 131 8.12 5.50 30.60
C ARG A 131 7.04 6.33 29.91
N LEU A 132 6.97 6.32 28.57
CA LEU A 132 5.98 7.07 27.81
C LEU A 132 4.54 6.55 27.99
N SER A 133 4.34 5.31 28.45
CA SER A 133 3.02 4.74 28.75
C SER A 133 2.01 4.92 27.57
N LEU A 134 2.48 4.76 26.34
CA LEU A 134 1.65 4.95 25.14
C LEU A 134 0.57 3.87 25.06
N SER A 135 -0.68 4.24 24.76
CA SER A 135 -1.81 3.30 24.67
C SER A 135 -1.66 2.23 23.59
N ILE A 136 -0.82 2.47 22.59
CA ILE A 136 -0.51 1.53 21.49
C ILE A 136 0.37 0.38 21.98
N LEU A 137 1.22 0.64 22.98
CA LEU A 137 2.13 -0.32 23.60
C LEU A 137 1.44 -1.15 24.69
N LYS A 138 0.18 -0.85 24.98
CA LYS A 138 -0.60 -1.56 25.97
C LYS A 138 -1.49 -2.61 25.31
N SER A 139 -1.60 -3.74 25.96
CA SER A 139 -2.50 -4.83 25.58
C SER A 139 -3.39 -5.19 26.77
N VAL A 140 -4.50 -5.86 26.47
CA VAL A 140 -5.35 -6.46 27.49
C VAL A 140 -5.01 -7.95 27.49
N PRO A 141 -4.55 -8.55 28.61
CA PRO A 141 -4.14 -9.95 28.68
C PRO A 141 -5.20 -10.93 28.16
N ALA A 142 -6.49 -10.70 28.48
CA ALA A 142 -7.58 -11.54 27.95
C ALA A 142 -7.67 -11.53 26.41
N LEU A 143 -7.29 -10.43 25.76
CA LEU A 143 -7.25 -10.37 24.28
C LEU A 143 -6.01 -11.07 23.72
N GLN A 144 -4.91 -11.14 24.47
CA GLN A 144 -3.75 -11.93 24.09
C GLN A 144 -4.04 -13.43 24.23
N GLN A 145 -4.75 -13.84 25.28
CA GLN A 145 -5.25 -15.22 25.46
C GLN A 145 -6.14 -15.62 24.28
N LEU A 146 -7.14 -14.79 23.94
CA LEU A 146 -8.03 -15.05 22.80
C LEU A 146 -7.31 -15.28 21.46
N ARG A 147 -6.17 -14.61 21.23
CA ARG A 147 -5.39 -14.77 19.99
C ARG A 147 -4.68 -16.12 19.90
N GLN A 148 -4.55 -16.84 21.00
CA GLN A 148 -3.97 -18.19 21.02
C GLN A 148 -4.96 -19.25 20.52
N TYR A 149 -6.24 -18.89 20.35
CA TYR A 149 -7.29 -19.77 19.86
C TYR A 149 -7.67 -19.35 18.43
N PRO A 150 -7.07 -19.97 17.39
CA PRO A 150 -7.35 -19.60 16.01
C PRO A 150 -8.83 -19.83 15.70
N ALA A 151 -9.53 -18.78 15.27
CA ALA A 151 -10.96 -18.81 14.97
C ALA A 151 -11.31 -17.74 13.94
N ASN A 152 -12.44 -17.90 13.24
CA ASN A 152 -12.92 -16.90 12.30
C ASN A 152 -13.53 -15.69 13.03
N GLU A 153 -14.13 -15.92 14.20
CA GLU A 153 -14.61 -14.87 15.09
C GLU A 153 -14.17 -15.16 16.53
N SER A 154 -13.71 -14.12 17.24
CA SER A 154 -13.34 -14.23 18.65
C SER A 154 -14.22 -13.31 19.49
N TRP A 155 -14.68 -13.81 20.62
CA TRP A 155 -15.55 -13.11 21.55
C TRP A 155 -14.95 -13.05 22.95
N LEU A 156 -15.08 -11.89 23.58
CA LEU A 156 -14.82 -11.71 25.01
C LEU A 156 -16.17 -11.48 25.71
N ALA A 157 -16.49 -12.32 26.70
CA ALA A 157 -17.62 -12.12 27.59
C ALA A 157 -17.13 -11.63 28.95
N ILE A 158 -17.77 -10.58 29.46
CA ILE A 158 -17.50 -10.02 30.79
C ILE A 158 -18.77 -9.98 31.63
N GLY A 159 -18.64 -10.18 32.94
CA GLY A 159 -19.72 -9.88 33.87
C GLY A 159 -19.99 -8.37 33.95
N SER A 160 -21.25 -7.96 34.05
CA SER A 160 -21.62 -6.54 34.17
C SER A 160 -21.04 -5.87 35.42
N ASP A 161 -20.72 -6.67 36.43
CA ASP A 161 -20.11 -6.31 37.72
C ASP A 161 -18.56 -6.30 37.68
N SER A 162 -17.96 -6.78 36.59
CA SER A 162 -16.50 -6.99 36.49
C SER A 162 -15.72 -5.68 36.36
N ILE A 163 -16.30 -4.65 35.71
CA ILE A 163 -15.62 -3.36 35.50
C ILE A 163 -16.48 -2.20 36.02
N VAL A 164 -16.16 -1.72 37.22
CA VAL A 164 -16.85 -0.59 37.85
C VAL A 164 -16.42 0.76 37.24
N LYS A 165 -15.14 0.91 36.90
CA LYS A 165 -14.60 2.19 36.40
C LYS A 165 -14.94 2.39 34.91
N ARG A 166 -15.68 3.46 34.60
CA ARG A 166 -16.08 3.82 33.22
C ARG A 166 -14.90 3.92 32.25
N LYS A 167 -13.78 4.49 32.69
CA LYS A 167 -12.56 4.64 31.87
C LYS A 167 -12.00 3.29 31.42
N VAL A 168 -11.83 2.34 32.35
CA VAL A 168 -11.36 0.97 32.05
C VAL A 168 -12.30 0.28 31.06
N LYS A 169 -13.61 0.44 31.24
CA LYS A 169 -14.60 -0.13 30.32
C LYS A 169 -14.49 0.47 28.91
N GLN A 170 -14.26 1.77 28.79
CA GLN A 170 -14.05 2.44 27.50
C GLN A 170 -12.75 2.00 26.83
N ASP A 171 -11.67 1.87 27.60
CA ASP A 171 -10.38 1.39 27.12
C ASP A 171 -10.48 -0.05 26.60
N LEU A 172 -11.15 -0.94 27.35
CA LEU A 172 -11.43 -2.31 26.91
C LEU A 172 -12.23 -2.33 25.61
N LYS A 173 -13.33 -1.55 25.52
CA LYS A 173 -14.12 -1.43 24.28
C LYS A 173 -13.26 -0.98 23.10
N ARG A 174 -12.36 -0.01 23.31
CA ARG A 174 -11.48 0.51 22.25
C ARG A 174 -10.48 -0.55 21.79
N GLN A 175 -9.89 -1.31 22.72
CA GLN A 175 -8.94 -2.37 22.40
C GLN A 175 -9.60 -3.56 21.70
N CYS A 176 -10.75 -4.04 22.19
CA CYS A 176 -11.52 -5.09 21.52
C CYS A 176 -11.92 -4.67 20.09
N LYS A 177 -12.40 -3.42 19.90
CA LYS A 177 -12.73 -2.89 18.57
C LYS A 177 -11.50 -2.82 17.65
N LYS A 178 -10.34 -2.39 18.17
CA LYS A 178 -9.07 -2.35 17.43
C LYS A 178 -8.61 -3.77 17.04
N ALA A 179 -8.78 -4.73 17.94
CA ALA A 179 -8.42 -6.13 17.73
C ALA A 179 -9.44 -6.90 16.87
N GLY A 180 -10.63 -6.35 16.60
CA GLY A 180 -11.70 -7.06 15.89
C GLY A 180 -12.39 -8.13 16.71
N ILE A 181 -12.27 -8.11 18.04
CA ILE A 181 -12.86 -9.09 18.96
C ILE A 181 -14.25 -8.61 19.38
N GLY A 182 -15.27 -9.45 19.33
CA GLY A 182 -16.62 -9.11 19.80
C GLY A 182 -16.66 -8.99 21.33
N LEU A 183 -17.56 -8.15 21.86
CA LEU A 183 -17.69 -7.95 23.32
C LEU A 183 -19.13 -8.19 23.77
N LEU A 184 -19.29 -9.10 24.72
CA LEU A 184 -20.55 -9.43 25.39
C LEU A 184 -20.48 -9.01 26.86
N GLU A 185 -21.60 -8.49 27.37
CA GLU A 185 -21.78 -8.17 28.79
C GLU A 185 -22.92 -9.02 29.35
N VAL A 186 -22.62 -9.83 30.36
CA VAL A 186 -23.56 -10.74 31.00
C VAL A 186 -24.02 -10.14 32.33
N PHE A 187 -25.33 -10.03 32.51
CA PHE A 187 -25.95 -9.51 33.73
C PHE A 187 -26.27 -10.63 34.72
N PRO A 188 -26.46 -10.34 36.02
CA PRO A 188 -26.78 -11.35 37.02
C PRO A 188 -28.08 -12.13 36.76
N ASN A 189 -29.04 -11.53 36.06
CA ASN A 189 -30.27 -12.19 35.63
C ASN A 189 -30.08 -13.12 34.42
N GLY A 190 -28.84 -13.33 33.95
CA GLY A 190 -28.51 -14.15 32.78
C GLY A 190 -28.76 -13.46 31.44
N THR A 191 -29.24 -12.22 31.42
CA THR A 191 -29.37 -11.48 30.15
C THR A 191 -28.01 -11.13 29.60
N VAL A 192 -27.85 -11.28 28.28
CA VAL A 192 -26.59 -10.97 27.59
C VAL A 192 -26.81 -9.79 26.66
N ARG A 193 -26.03 -8.73 26.88
CA ARG A 193 -25.99 -7.55 26.01
C ARG A 193 -24.75 -7.59 25.15
N ARG A 194 -24.94 -7.69 23.84
CA ARG A 194 -23.87 -7.49 22.86
C ARG A 194 -23.51 -6.02 22.76
N ILE A 195 -22.24 -5.68 22.99
CA ILE A 195 -21.75 -4.30 22.88
C ILE A 195 -21.33 -4.00 21.43
N PHE A 196 -20.63 -4.91 20.76
CA PHE A 196 -20.31 -4.83 19.32
C PHE A 196 -19.97 -6.21 18.74
N HIS A 197 -20.02 -6.31 17.42
CA HIS A 197 -19.67 -7.51 16.66
C HIS A 197 -18.14 -7.64 16.47
N PRO A 198 -17.63 -8.88 16.37
CA PRO A 198 -16.28 -9.13 15.91
C PRO A 198 -16.10 -8.73 14.44
N ARG A 199 -14.85 -8.60 14.01
CA ARG A 199 -14.47 -8.53 12.61
C ARG A 199 -14.05 -9.95 12.19
N PRO A 200 -14.72 -10.58 11.22
CA PRO A 200 -14.43 -11.96 10.92
C PRO A 200 -13.13 -12.09 10.10
N GLU A 201 -12.33 -13.10 10.43
CA GLU A 201 -11.09 -13.45 9.74
C GLU A 201 -11.38 -14.35 8.54
N GLY A 202 -12.02 -13.77 7.51
CA GLY A 202 -12.16 -14.39 6.19
C GLY A 202 -12.86 -15.76 6.17
N SER A 203 -12.42 -16.64 5.26
CA SER A 203 -12.93 -18.01 5.05
C SER A 203 -11.85 -19.08 5.20
N LYS A 204 -10.88 -18.80 6.08
CA LYS A 204 -9.86 -19.77 6.47
C LYS A 204 -10.50 -20.85 7.34
N ASP A 205 -10.12 -22.09 7.10
CA ASP A 205 -10.50 -23.21 7.97
C ASP A 205 -9.44 -23.32 9.07
N TYR A 206 -9.85 -23.07 10.31
CA TYR A 206 -8.96 -23.10 11.48
C TYR A 206 -9.08 -24.42 12.28
N LEU A 207 -9.94 -25.35 11.84
CA LEU A 207 -10.30 -26.54 12.61
C LEU A 207 -9.13 -27.52 12.75
N ASN A 208 -8.19 -27.47 11.81
CA ASN A 208 -6.93 -28.20 11.86
C ASN A 208 -6.02 -27.82 13.03
N ASN A 209 -6.30 -26.76 13.78
CA ASN A 209 -5.52 -26.38 14.96
C ASN A 209 -6.06 -26.98 16.26
N TYR A 210 -7.17 -27.72 16.20
CA TYR A 210 -7.83 -28.30 17.37
C TYR A 210 -7.60 -29.81 17.45
N LEU A 211 -7.65 -30.35 18.67
CA LEU A 211 -7.46 -31.79 18.93
C LEU A 211 -8.64 -32.61 18.37
N GLU A 212 -9.86 -32.15 18.62
CA GLU A 212 -11.11 -32.81 18.22
C GLU A 212 -11.50 -32.52 16.76
N GLU A 213 -10.54 -32.32 15.86
CA GLU A 213 -10.83 -31.98 14.46
C GLU A 213 -11.78 -32.99 13.80
N SER A 214 -11.51 -34.29 13.93
CA SER A 214 -12.28 -35.34 13.25
C SER A 214 -13.72 -35.46 13.76
N SER A 215 -13.91 -35.40 15.08
CA SER A 215 -15.22 -35.48 15.73
C SER A 215 -16.06 -34.26 15.37
N ILE A 216 -15.48 -33.06 15.43
CA ILE A 216 -16.14 -31.80 15.04
C ILE A 216 -16.53 -31.84 13.55
N ARG A 217 -15.63 -32.29 12.66
CA ARG A 217 -15.92 -32.41 11.22
C ARG A 217 -17.06 -33.38 10.92
N GLN A 218 -17.10 -34.52 11.63
CA GLN A 218 -18.14 -35.51 11.48
C GLN A 218 -19.52 -34.93 11.84
N GLU A 219 -19.60 -34.19 12.96
CA GLU A 219 -20.85 -33.57 13.41
C GLU A 219 -21.33 -32.48 12.45
N ILE A 220 -20.46 -31.51 12.12
CA ILE A 220 -20.85 -30.40 11.24
C ILE A 220 -21.06 -30.83 9.79
N GLY A 221 -20.43 -31.93 9.35
CA GLY A 221 -20.52 -32.45 7.99
C GLY A 221 -21.91 -32.93 7.60
N THR A 222 -22.75 -33.28 8.58
CA THR A 222 -24.15 -33.67 8.38
C THR A 222 -25.07 -32.50 8.03
N ILE A 223 -24.60 -31.26 8.23
CA ILE A 223 -25.41 -30.05 8.12
C ILE A 223 -25.20 -29.41 6.74
N SER A 224 -26.28 -29.26 5.97
CA SER A 224 -26.23 -28.72 4.60
C SER A 224 -26.36 -27.20 4.50
N SER A 225 -26.65 -26.51 5.61
CA SER A 225 -26.95 -25.07 5.56
C SER A 225 -25.70 -24.20 5.63
N PHE A 226 -25.32 -23.61 4.50
CA PHE A 226 -24.28 -22.58 4.41
C PHE A 226 -24.91 -21.20 4.40
N LYS A 227 -24.63 -20.37 5.41
CA LYS A 227 -25.13 -18.99 5.46
C LYS A 227 -24.00 -18.06 5.96
N ALA A 228 -23.98 -16.79 5.57
CA ALA A 228 -23.00 -15.82 6.08
C ALA A 228 -23.32 -15.41 7.52
N THR A 229 -22.34 -15.22 8.40
CA THR A 229 -22.60 -14.79 9.78
C THR A 229 -23.05 -13.32 9.83
N PRO A 230 -23.71 -12.86 10.91
CA PRO A 230 -24.06 -11.44 11.05
C PRO A 230 -22.84 -10.51 10.95
N ALA A 231 -21.68 -10.94 11.46
CA ALA A 231 -20.44 -10.17 11.36
C ALA A 231 -19.92 -10.11 9.91
N GLN A 232 -19.98 -11.21 9.16
CA GLN A 232 -19.62 -11.24 7.74
C GLN A 232 -20.54 -10.34 6.92
N ILE A 233 -21.85 -10.43 7.13
CA ILE A 233 -22.85 -9.57 6.48
C ILE A 233 -22.52 -8.10 6.75
N SER A 234 -22.27 -7.73 8.02
CA SER A 234 -21.91 -6.37 8.40
C SER A 234 -20.60 -5.89 7.74
N GLN A 235 -19.60 -6.77 7.64
CA GLN A 235 -18.34 -6.44 6.97
C GLN A 235 -18.56 -6.21 5.47
N THR A 236 -19.32 -7.08 4.81
CA THR A 236 -19.66 -6.97 3.39
C THR A 236 -20.33 -5.62 3.10
N TYR A 237 -21.32 -5.21 3.91
CA TYR A 237 -21.95 -3.89 3.75
C TYR A 237 -20.97 -2.73 3.93
N ARG A 238 -20.02 -2.82 4.86
CA ARG A 238 -18.99 -1.78 5.03
C ARG A 238 -18.03 -1.72 3.84
N MET A 239 -17.66 -2.86 3.29
CA MET A 239 -16.79 -2.90 2.12
C MET A 239 -17.47 -2.27 0.91
N TYR A 240 -18.74 -2.61 0.66
CA TYR A 240 -19.51 -1.95 -0.41
C TYR A 240 -19.71 -0.45 -0.17
N GLY A 241 -20.04 -0.05 1.07
CA GLY A 241 -20.18 1.37 1.41
C GLY A 241 -18.89 2.17 1.22
N ASN A 242 -17.75 1.62 1.64
CA ASN A 242 -16.45 2.25 1.43
C ASN A 242 -16.09 2.29 -0.06
N GLY A 243 -16.29 1.19 -0.80
CA GLY A 243 -16.03 1.13 -2.24
C GLY A 243 -16.87 2.13 -3.03
N PHE A 244 -18.14 2.27 -2.68
CA PHE A 244 -19.03 3.28 -3.26
C PHE A 244 -18.57 4.71 -2.94
N SER A 245 -18.10 4.96 -1.72
CA SER A 245 -17.55 6.26 -1.32
C SER A 245 -16.28 6.60 -2.10
N PHE A 246 -15.37 5.63 -2.29
CA PHE A 246 -14.18 5.81 -3.12
C PHE A 246 -14.53 6.08 -4.58
N LEU A 247 -15.52 5.38 -5.13
CA LEU A 247 -16.00 5.62 -6.50
C LEU A 247 -16.53 7.05 -6.67
N ILE A 248 -17.32 7.56 -5.70
CA ILE A 248 -17.81 8.94 -5.72
C ILE A 248 -16.65 9.94 -5.67
N ILE A 249 -15.69 9.74 -4.76
CA ILE A 249 -14.52 10.63 -4.64
C ILE A 249 -13.70 10.62 -5.93
N PHE A 250 -13.53 9.44 -6.55
CA PHE A 250 -12.81 9.30 -7.81
C PHE A 250 -13.52 10.01 -8.96
N LEU A 251 -14.84 9.85 -9.10
CA LEU A 251 -15.64 10.54 -10.13
C LEU A 251 -15.67 12.06 -9.92
N LEU A 252 -15.70 12.51 -8.67
CA LEU A 252 -15.65 13.94 -8.35
C LEU A 252 -14.27 14.52 -8.65
N ALA A 253 -13.20 13.79 -8.33
CA ALA A 253 -11.84 14.17 -8.70
C ALA A 253 -11.68 14.24 -10.22
N SER A 254 -12.11 13.22 -10.97
CA SER A 254 -12.00 13.22 -12.43
C SER A 254 -12.82 14.33 -13.10
N TYR A 255 -13.97 14.69 -12.54
CA TYR A 255 -14.74 15.86 -12.99
C TYR A 255 -14.01 17.19 -12.75
N LEU A 256 -13.41 17.36 -11.56
CA LEU A 256 -12.67 18.58 -11.20
C LEU A 256 -11.35 18.73 -11.96
N PHE A 257 -10.70 17.62 -12.30
CA PHE A 257 -9.43 17.59 -13.06
C PHE A 257 -9.64 17.43 -14.56
N ARG A 258 -10.86 17.64 -15.08
CA ARG A 258 -11.09 17.64 -16.52
C ARG A 258 -10.31 18.82 -17.13
N PRO A 259 -9.29 18.59 -17.97
CA PRO A 259 -8.51 19.67 -18.56
C PRO A 259 -9.45 20.58 -19.35
N ASP A 260 -9.33 21.88 -19.12
CA ASP A 260 -10.17 22.90 -19.72
C ASP A 260 -9.92 22.90 -21.23
N SER A 261 -10.81 22.27 -22.00
CA SER A 261 -10.64 22.04 -23.44
C SER A 261 -10.82 23.32 -24.29
N ASN A 262 -10.72 24.49 -23.67
CA ASN A 262 -10.84 25.80 -24.31
C ASN A 262 -9.46 26.42 -24.61
N GLY A 263 -8.55 25.63 -25.17
CA GLY A 263 -7.32 26.12 -25.79
C GLY A 263 -7.66 26.90 -27.05
N ARG A 264 -7.64 28.23 -26.96
CA ARG A 264 -7.81 29.15 -28.09
C ARG A 264 -6.66 28.95 -29.09
N PHE A 265 -6.98 28.41 -30.25
CA PHE A 265 -6.12 28.42 -31.43
C PHE A 265 -5.87 29.87 -31.89
N TYR A 266 -4.63 30.34 -31.82
CA TYR A 266 -4.17 31.51 -32.57
C TYR A 266 -3.73 31.04 -33.96
N GLN A 267 -4.57 31.27 -34.98
CA GLN A 267 -4.16 31.17 -36.38
C GLN A 267 -3.67 32.54 -36.84
N ASN A 268 -2.42 32.63 -37.30
CA ASN A 268 -1.98 33.73 -38.15
C ASN A 268 -1.23 33.18 -39.37
N THR A 269 -1.95 33.25 -40.48
CA THR A 269 -1.58 33.28 -41.91
C THR A 269 -0.19 33.85 -42.21
N LEU A 270 0.58 33.21 -43.11
CA LEU A 270 1.18 33.89 -44.26
C LEU A 270 1.71 32.94 -45.36
N ARG A 271 1.12 33.15 -46.53
CA ARG A 271 1.32 32.63 -47.88
C ARG A 271 2.58 33.20 -48.56
N SER A 272 3.35 32.40 -49.30
CA SER A 272 3.87 32.78 -50.63
C SER A 272 4.41 31.60 -51.43
N ASP A 273 3.95 31.53 -52.68
CA ASP A 273 4.21 30.52 -53.70
C ASP A 273 5.65 30.58 -54.26
N VAL A 274 6.32 29.44 -54.42
CA VAL A 274 7.41 29.25 -55.41
C VAL A 274 7.38 27.83 -55.98
N ASP A 275 7.06 27.74 -57.27
CA ASP A 275 7.22 26.55 -58.13
C ASP A 275 8.69 26.33 -58.50
N VAL A 276 9.26 25.16 -58.19
CA VAL A 276 10.44 24.61 -58.90
C VAL A 276 10.35 23.08 -59.01
N GLU A 277 10.64 22.61 -60.21
CA GLU A 277 10.42 21.29 -60.79
C GLU A 277 11.32 20.16 -60.22
N ASN A 278 10.71 18.98 -60.06
CA ASN A 278 11.21 17.59 -60.20
C ASN A 278 12.69 17.29 -59.88
N PHE A 279 13.00 16.83 -58.66
CA PHE A 279 12.97 15.43 -58.14
C PHE A 279 14.23 14.57 -58.38
N GLY A 280 14.91 14.27 -57.27
CA GLY A 280 15.41 12.93 -56.94
C GLY A 280 14.71 12.44 -55.67
N LYS A 281 13.80 11.46 -55.79
CA LYS A 281 13.00 10.94 -54.67
C LYS A 281 13.82 10.02 -53.76
N LEU A 282 14.13 10.47 -52.54
CA LEU A 282 14.29 9.55 -51.40
C LEU A 282 12.97 9.52 -50.64
N ASN A 283 12.32 8.36 -50.63
CA ASN A 283 11.03 8.16 -49.98
C ASN A 283 11.30 7.68 -48.55
N ILE A 284 11.43 8.60 -47.59
CA ILE A 284 11.58 8.27 -46.18
C ILE A 284 10.17 7.97 -45.64
N ARG A 285 9.91 6.74 -45.21
CA ARG A 285 8.66 6.38 -44.51
C ARG A 285 8.82 6.72 -43.03
N CYS A 286 7.76 7.24 -42.41
CA CYS A 286 7.76 7.55 -40.97
C CYS A 286 8.13 6.32 -40.09
N ASP A 287 7.99 5.11 -40.63
CA ASP A 287 8.33 3.85 -39.96
C ASP A 287 9.83 3.67 -39.71
N ASP A 288 10.69 4.40 -40.42
CA ASP A 288 12.16 4.24 -40.34
C ASP A 288 12.78 5.03 -39.17
N VAL A 289 12.03 5.98 -38.58
CA VAL A 289 12.48 6.74 -37.42
C VAL A 289 11.75 6.21 -36.17
N ASN A 290 12.41 5.31 -35.44
CA ASN A 290 11.92 4.69 -34.20
C ASN A 290 11.77 5.72 -33.05
N LEU A 291 10.84 6.68 -33.16
CA LEU A 291 10.54 7.71 -32.16
C LEU A 291 9.56 7.22 -31.06
N PHE A 292 9.53 5.92 -30.78
CA PHE A 292 8.58 5.28 -29.84
C PHE A 292 8.78 5.64 -28.35
N SER A 293 9.58 6.66 -28.03
CA SER A 293 9.82 7.14 -26.67
C SER A 293 10.06 8.64 -26.66
N GLU A 294 9.70 9.31 -25.55
CA GLU A 294 10.07 10.70 -25.27
C GLU A 294 11.56 10.92 -25.59
N THR A 295 11.84 11.79 -26.57
CA THR A 295 13.20 12.09 -27.04
C THR A 295 13.37 13.59 -27.11
N PHE A 296 14.55 14.05 -26.71
CA PHE A 296 14.94 15.44 -26.82
C PHE A 296 15.74 15.61 -28.11
N ILE A 297 15.35 16.58 -28.93
CA ILE A 297 16.11 16.93 -30.13
C ILE A 297 16.61 18.37 -30.04
N ILE A 298 17.80 18.58 -30.58
CA ILE A 298 18.36 19.91 -30.81
C ILE A 298 17.99 20.27 -32.24
N ILE A 299 17.15 21.28 -32.40
CA ILE A 299 16.80 21.82 -33.72
C ILE A 299 17.85 22.87 -34.05
N ASP A 300 18.64 22.61 -35.09
CA ASP A 300 19.47 23.64 -35.72
C ASP A 300 18.53 24.59 -36.47
N ALA A 301 17.98 24.13 -37.59
CA ALA A 301 17.10 24.92 -38.43
C ALA A 301 15.92 24.09 -38.94
N VAL A 302 14.86 24.78 -39.35
CA VAL A 302 13.68 24.17 -39.95
C VAL A 302 13.48 24.77 -41.33
N PHE A 303 13.16 23.91 -42.31
CA PHE A 303 13.06 24.26 -43.72
C PHE A 303 11.71 23.81 -44.30
N GLU A 304 11.20 24.60 -45.25
CA GLU A 304 9.98 24.29 -46.01
C GLU A 304 10.21 23.12 -46.98
N ASP A 305 11.43 22.99 -47.51
CA ASP A 305 11.80 22.01 -48.52
C ASP A 305 12.99 21.13 -48.10
N VAL A 306 13.03 19.91 -48.66
CA VAL A 306 14.06 18.91 -48.35
C VAL A 306 15.45 19.32 -48.83
N ILE A 307 15.54 20.08 -49.93
CA ILE A 307 16.82 20.42 -50.57
C ILE A 307 17.58 21.42 -49.68
N SER A 308 16.89 22.41 -49.13
CA SER A 308 17.45 23.35 -48.16
C SER A 308 17.90 22.64 -46.88
N ALA A 309 17.11 21.67 -46.39
CA ALA A 309 17.48 20.86 -45.24
C ALA A 309 18.74 20.00 -45.50
N GLU A 310 18.81 19.32 -46.65
CA GLU A 310 19.99 18.52 -47.06
C GLU A 310 21.24 19.37 -47.24
N LYS A 311 21.09 20.57 -47.81
CA LYS A 311 22.19 21.52 -47.96
C LYS A 311 22.72 21.94 -46.58
N ARG A 312 21.84 22.18 -45.62
CA ARG A 312 22.23 22.50 -44.24
C ARG A 312 22.91 21.32 -43.54
N VAL A 313 22.39 20.11 -43.70
CA VAL A 313 23.04 18.88 -43.20
C VAL A 313 24.46 18.74 -43.77
N THR A 314 24.64 19.00 -45.07
CA THR A 314 25.96 18.95 -45.71
C THR A 314 26.92 20.01 -45.15
N GLN A 315 26.41 21.21 -44.85
CA GLN A 315 27.20 22.24 -44.15
C GLN A 315 27.63 21.77 -42.76
N LEU A 316 26.71 21.20 -41.98
CA LEU A 316 26.99 20.66 -40.65
C LEU A 316 28.02 19.52 -40.70
N PHE A 317 27.98 18.66 -41.71
CA PHE A 317 29.06 17.67 -41.94
C PHE A 317 30.41 18.34 -42.18
N GLY A 318 30.46 19.42 -42.95
CA GLY A 318 31.68 20.22 -43.15
C GLY A 318 32.22 20.84 -41.86
N LEU A 319 31.35 21.09 -40.87
CA LEU A 319 31.70 21.60 -39.54
C LEU A 319 32.00 20.47 -38.52
N GLY A 320 31.98 19.21 -38.94
CA GLY A 320 32.33 18.06 -38.10
C GLY A 320 31.16 17.36 -37.37
N PHE A 321 29.91 17.72 -37.66
CA PHE A 321 28.72 17.05 -37.09
C PHE A 321 28.32 15.83 -37.90
N THR A 322 29.06 14.72 -37.77
CA THR A 322 28.89 13.49 -38.57
C THR A 322 27.53 12.81 -38.43
N ASP A 323 26.77 13.17 -37.39
CA ASP A 323 25.46 12.62 -37.07
C ASP A 323 24.31 13.60 -37.41
N ALA A 324 24.59 14.63 -38.22
CA ALA A 324 23.59 15.57 -38.66
C ALA A 324 22.57 14.91 -39.61
N HIS A 325 21.28 15.11 -39.34
CA HIS A 325 20.19 14.52 -40.10
C HIS A 325 19.02 15.51 -40.25
N HIS A 326 18.10 15.24 -41.17
CA HIS A 326 16.83 15.95 -41.26
C HIS A 326 15.66 14.98 -41.07
N ILE A 327 14.58 15.43 -40.43
CA ILE A 327 13.36 14.64 -40.22
C ILE A 327 12.16 15.38 -40.80
N HIS A 328 11.26 14.64 -41.45
CA HIS A 328 10.00 15.18 -41.93
C HIS A 328 9.00 15.36 -40.78
N LEU A 329 8.59 16.61 -40.53
CA LEU A 329 7.79 16.99 -39.35
C LEU A 329 6.33 16.53 -39.42
N SER A 330 5.82 16.10 -40.58
CA SER A 330 4.43 15.62 -40.69
C SER A 330 4.15 14.36 -39.86
N CYS A 331 5.19 13.64 -39.43
CA CYS A 331 5.09 12.46 -38.57
C CYS A 331 4.94 12.83 -37.07
N VAL A 332 5.02 14.13 -36.73
CA VAL A 332 5.12 14.63 -35.36
C VAL A 332 4.10 15.77 -35.15
N GLU A 333 3.52 15.89 -33.96
CA GLU A 333 2.77 17.10 -33.60
C GLU A 333 3.77 18.22 -33.27
N THR A 334 3.85 19.23 -34.13
CA THR A 334 4.83 20.31 -33.99
C THR A 334 4.15 21.68 -33.99
N GLU A 335 4.81 22.66 -33.37
CA GLU A 335 4.40 24.08 -33.40
C GLU A 335 4.61 24.73 -34.78
N PHE A 336 5.17 24.00 -35.75
CA PHE A 336 5.53 24.49 -37.08
C PHE A 336 4.84 23.68 -38.19
N PRO A 337 3.50 23.71 -38.29
CA PRO A 337 2.76 22.87 -39.22
C PRO A 337 2.99 23.22 -40.70
N GLU A 338 3.51 24.41 -40.99
CA GLU A 338 3.82 24.86 -42.35
C GLU A 338 5.23 24.45 -42.81
N LEU A 339 6.06 23.95 -41.89
CA LEU A 339 7.42 23.53 -42.18
C LEU A 339 7.51 22.00 -42.24
N ASN A 340 8.20 21.51 -43.27
CA ASN A 340 8.19 20.09 -43.57
C ASN A 340 9.42 19.37 -43.00
N TYR A 341 10.56 20.05 -42.86
CA TYR A 341 11.81 19.37 -42.50
C TYR A 341 12.54 20.08 -41.35
N CYS A 342 12.86 19.34 -40.30
CA CYS A 342 13.69 19.79 -39.20
C CYS A 342 15.09 19.22 -39.35
N VAL A 343 16.12 20.07 -39.33
CA VAL A 343 17.53 19.66 -39.31
C VAL A 343 18.01 19.60 -37.87
N MET A 344 18.62 18.48 -37.51
CA MET A 344 19.26 18.25 -36.23
C MET A 344 20.75 17.95 -36.44
N PRO A 345 21.63 18.56 -35.63
CA PRO A 345 23.07 18.33 -35.72
C PRO A 345 23.52 17.02 -35.05
N PHE A 346 22.66 16.41 -34.23
CA PHE A 346 22.90 15.12 -33.56
C PHE A 346 21.68 14.23 -33.69
N LEU A 347 21.91 12.92 -33.54
CA LEU A 347 20.83 11.94 -33.40
C LEU A 347 20.00 12.21 -32.13
N PRO A 348 18.68 11.92 -32.14
CA PRO A 348 17.81 12.11 -30.98
C PRO A 348 18.25 11.27 -29.78
N GLU A 349 18.36 11.92 -28.61
CA GLU A 349 18.78 11.29 -27.36
C GLU A 349 17.63 11.23 -26.34
N ARG A 350 17.66 10.23 -25.46
CA ARG A 350 16.62 10.01 -24.44
C ARG A 350 16.87 10.75 -23.13
N GLU A 351 18.12 11.12 -22.83
CA GLU A 351 18.50 11.77 -21.57
C GLU A 351 18.75 13.28 -21.75
N ILE A 352 18.02 14.10 -20.99
CA ILE A 352 18.09 15.57 -21.07
C ILE A 352 19.50 16.12 -20.80
N THR A 353 20.26 15.51 -19.89
CA THR A 353 21.63 15.93 -19.53
C THR A 353 22.63 15.75 -20.67
N VAL A 354 22.39 14.76 -21.55
CA VAL A 354 23.20 14.51 -22.75
C VAL A 354 22.89 15.57 -23.81
N ALA A 355 21.60 15.84 -24.06
CA ALA A 355 21.15 16.89 -24.96
C ALA A 355 21.66 18.29 -24.54
N GLU A 356 21.65 18.60 -23.24
CA GLU A 356 22.21 19.85 -22.71
C GLU A 356 23.73 19.99 -22.91
N SER A 357 24.46 18.87 -22.93
CA SER A 357 25.90 18.89 -23.17
C SER A 357 26.21 19.04 -24.65
N GLN A 358 25.45 18.37 -25.51
CA GLN A 358 25.54 18.46 -26.97
C GLN A 358 25.19 19.87 -27.48
N ILE A 359 24.17 20.53 -26.92
CA ILE A 359 23.81 21.88 -27.36
C ILE A 359 24.89 22.91 -27.03
N LYS A 360 25.56 22.78 -25.87
CA LYS A 360 26.68 23.65 -25.49
C LYS A 360 27.86 23.46 -26.44
N TYR A 361 28.12 22.21 -26.82
CA TYR A 361 29.14 21.86 -27.81
C TYR A 361 28.80 22.42 -29.20
N PHE A 362 27.53 22.32 -29.61
CA PHE A 362 27.03 22.83 -30.88
C PHE A 362 27.23 24.34 -31.02
N PHE A 363 26.76 25.13 -30.06
CA PHE A 363 26.91 26.59 -30.10
C PHE A 363 28.38 27.02 -30.08
N LYS A 364 29.23 26.31 -29.34
CA LYS A 364 30.66 26.60 -29.32
C LYS A 364 31.29 26.48 -30.71
N ILE A 365 30.96 25.43 -31.47
CA ILE A 365 31.48 25.25 -32.83
C ILE A 365 30.95 26.32 -33.78
N LEU A 366 29.65 26.67 -33.69
CA LEU A 366 29.07 27.73 -34.54
C LEU A 366 29.74 29.09 -34.28
N ASP A 367 30.01 29.41 -33.02
CA ASP A 367 30.71 30.63 -32.62
C ASP A 367 32.16 30.66 -33.13
N ASP A 368 32.89 29.54 -32.98
CA ASP A 368 34.29 29.40 -33.41
C ASP A 368 34.42 29.56 -34.95
N GLU A 369 33.44 29.07 -35.71
CA GLU A 369 33.42 29.10 -37.18
C GLU A 369 32.73 30.35 -37.76
N LYS A 370 32.26 31.28 -36.90
CA LYS A 370 31.48 32.48 -37.28
C LYS A 370 30.28 32.16 -38.17
N ALA A 371 29.67 30.99 -37.99
CA ALA A 371 28.44 30.61 -38.67
C ALA A 371 27.26 31.37 -38.03
N SER A 372 26.21 31.68 -38.81
CA SER A 372 25.05 32.43 -38.29
C SER A 372 24.42 31.72 -37.08
N THR A 373 24.21 32.46 -36.00
CA THR A 373 23.73 31.99 -34.68
C THR A 373 22.21 32.07 -34.50
N ASP A 374 21.45 32.33 -35.56
CA ASP A 374 19.97 32.47 -35.48
C ASP A 374 19.24 31.13 -35.22
N TYR A 375 19.99 30.06 -34.95
CA TYR A 375 19.57 28.66 -35.04
C TYR A 375 20.06 27.88 -33.82
N GLY A 376 19.17 27.10 -33.19
CA GLY A 376 19.45 26.34 -31.97
C GLY A 376 18.33 26.46 -30.92
N LYS A 377 17.34 25.56 -30.99
CA LYS A 377 16.32 25.38 -29.94
C LYS A 377 16.26 23.92 -29.52
N ILE A 378 16.15 23.67 -28.22
CA ILE A 378 15.78 22.34 -27.72
C ILE A 378 14.27 22.21 -27.81
N VAL A 379 13.80 21.17 -28.48
CA VAL A 379 12.37 20.86 -28.54
C VAL A 379 12.17 19.43 -28.07
N GLN A 380 11.20 19.27 -27.17
CA GLN A 380 10.73 17.95 -26.77
C GLN A 380 9.69 17.50 -27.77
N ILE A 381 9.94 16.36 -28.42
CA ILE A 381 9.03 15.79 -29.41
C ILE A 381 8.22 14.66 -28.78
N TRP A 382 6.91 14.69 -29.04
CA TRP A 382 5.99 13.62 -28.69
C TRP A 382 5.64 12.85 -29.97
N PRO A 383 5.74 11.51 -29.96
CA PRO A 383 5.23 10.72 -31.07
C PRO A 383 3.71 10.88 -31.16
N LYS A 384 3.20 10.92 -32.40
CA LYS A 384 1.75 10.90 -32.64
C LYS A 384 1.25 9.48 -32.34
N GLU A 385 0.25 9.36 -31.46
CA GLU A 385 -0.35 8.06 -31.08
C GLU A 385 -1.02 7.32 -32.26
#